data_AF-A0A1G8ZYU6-F1
#
_entry.id   AF-A0A1G8ZYU6-F1
#
_cell.length_a   1.000
_cell.length_b   1.000
_cell.length_c   1.000
_cell.angle_alpha   90.00
_cell.angle_beta   90.00
_cell.angle_gamma   90.00
#
_symmetry.space_group_name_H-M   'P 1'
#
loop_
_entity.id
_entity.type
_entity.pdbx_description
1 polymer ?
#
loop_
_entity_poly.entity_id
_entity_poly.type
_entity_poly.pdbx_seq_one_letter_code
_entity_poly.pdbx_strand_id
1 'polypeptide(L)'
;MAEPDEIGAFVGLDVGKDEHHVRSITPNGKKVLDKWLPNSEPTPDVQRHTSELGQGWVTTVEQTVLDLVTLPELGGLPEQARAAAHDLLDRCDRRLLDELAVGQRRQASLARLLEAA
;
A
#
# COMPACT_ATOMS: atom_id res chain seq x y z
N MET A 1 -4.20 -0.43 19.11
CA MET A 1 -3.53 -1.60 18.51
C MET A 1 -4.64 -2.53 18.07
N ALA A 2 -4.98 -2.53 16.78
CA ALA A 2 -6.00 -3.43 16.26
C ALA A 2 -5.45 -4.87 16.35
N GLU A 3 -6.22 -5.77 16.94
CA GLU A 3 -5.86 -7.19 17.00
C GLU A 3 -5.79 -7.74 15.55
N PRO A 4 -4.89 -8.68 15.22
CA PRO A 4 -4.73 -9.22 13.86
C PRO A 4 -6.04 -9.74 13.24
N ASP A 5 -7.02 -10.09 14.07
CA ASP A 5 -8.33 -10.60 13.69
C ASP A 5 -9.31 -9.51 13.20
N GLU A 6 -8.96 -8.23 13.35
CA GLU A 6 -9.75 -7.08 12.86
C GLU A 6 -9.43 -6.74 11.39
N ILE A 7 -8.30 -7.21 10.87
CA ILE A 7 -7.90 -7.02 9.47
C ILE A 7 -8.54 -8.12 8.62
N GLY A 8 -9.78 -7.87 8.17
CA GLY A 8 -10.58 -8.83 7.39
C GLY A 8 -10.02 -9.21 6.02
N ALA A 9 -8.95 -8.54 5.54
CA ALA A 9 -8.27 -8.89 4.30
C ALA A 9 -6.82 -8.37 4.24
N PHE A 10 -5.87 -9.24 3.88
CA PHE A 10 -4.54 -8.86 3.41
C PHE A 10 -4.63 -8.49 1.93
N VAL A 11 -4.22 -7.27 1.56
CA VAL A 11 -4.15 -6.83 0.16
C VAL A 11 -2.70 -6.91 -0.29
N GLY A 12 -2.40 -7.81 -1.23
CA GLY A 12 -1.11 -7.90 -1.91
C GLY A 12 -1.24 -7.34 -3.33
N LEU A 13 -0.26 -6.55 -3.74
CA LEU A 13 -0.09 -6.13 -5.12
C LEU A 13 0.80 -7.15 -5.84
N ASP A 14 0.22 -7.94 -6.74
CA ASP A 14 1.00 -8.81 -7.61
C ASP A 14 1.49 -7.98 -8.80
N VAL A 15 2.81 -7.81 -8.87
CA VAL A 15 3.51 -7.06 -9.91
C VAL A 15 4.08 -8.07 -10.90
N GLY A 16 3.29 -8.43 -11.90
CA GLY A 16 3.80 -9.05 -13.12
C GLY A 16 4.58 -8.02 -13.95
N LYS A 17 5.42 -8.47 -14.90
CA LYS A 17 6.26 -7.59 -15.73
C LYS A 17 5.48 -6.49 -16.47
N ASP A 18 4.21 -6.72 -16.75
CA ASP A 18 3.38 -5.83 -17.57
C ASP A 18 1.99 -5.58 -16.97
N GLU A 19 1.65 -6.16 -15.81
CA GLU A 19 0.26 -6.23 -15.32
C GLU A 19 0.19 -6.18 -13.79
N HIS A 20 -0.46 -5.14 -13.24
CA HIS A 20 -0.68 -4.96 -11.81
C HIS A 20 -2.00 -5.60 -11.37
N HIS A 21 -1.98 -6.53 -10.41
CA HIS A 21 -3.18 -7.11 -9.83
C HIS A 21 -3.28 -6.80 -8.34
N VAL A 22 -4.40 -6.19 -7.94
CA VAL A 22 -4.78 -6.20 -6.52
C VAL A 22 -5.38 -7.57 -6.21
N ARG A 23 -4.74 -8.27 -5.29
CA ARG A 23 -5.28 -9.49 -4.70
C ARG A 23 -5.53 -9.26 -3.23
N SER A 24 -6.75 -9.45 -2.78
CA SER A 24 -7.06 -9.51 -1.34
C SER A 24 -7.39 -10.93 -0.91
N ILE A 25 -6.87 -11.33 0.25
CA ILE A 25 -7.14 -12.63 0.89
C ILE A 25 -7.63 -12.40 2.31
N THR A 26 -8.63 -13.15 2.75
CA THR A 26 -9.01 -13.19 4.18
C THR A 26 -7.90 -13.88 5.00
N PRO A 27 -7.92 -13.76 6.35
CA PRO A 27 -6.99 -14.48 7.22
C PRO A 27 -6.95 -16.01 7.02
N ASN A 28 -8.05 -16.62 6.57
CA ASN A 28 -8.09 -18.06 6.27
C ASN A 28 -7.57 -18.42 4.86
N GLY A 29 -7.02 -17.46 4.12
CA GLY A 29 -6.47 -17.64 2.78
C GLY A 29 -7.48 -17.58 1.64
N LYS A 30 -8.78 -17.36 1.92
CA LYS A 30 -9.78 -17.17 0.86
C LYS A 30 -9.54 -15.87 0.10
N LYS A 31 -9.40 -15.94 -1.23
CA LYS A 31 -9.36 -14.77 -2.12
C LYS A 31 -10.70 -14.03 -2.09
N VAL A 32 -10.67 -12.72 -1.86
CA VAL A 32 -11.88 -11.86 -1.82
C VAL A 32 -11.85 -10.71 -2.82
N LEU A 33 -10.69 -10.40 -3.40
CA LEU A 33 -10.56 -9.51 -4.56
C LEU A 33 -9.40 -10.01 -5.44
N ASP A 34 -9.61 -10.02 -6.76
CA ASP A 34 -8.57 -10.26 -7.76
C ASP A 34 -8.93 -9.38 -8.96
N LYS A 35 -8.36 -8.18 -9.00
CA LYS A 35 -8.70 -7.17 -10.00
C LYS A 35 -7.45 -6.57 -10.61
N TRP A 36 -7.51 -6.46 -11.93
CA TRP A 36 -6.63 -5.64 -12.75
C TRP A 36 -6.62 -4.20 -12.26
N LEU A 37 -5.43 -3.71 -11.94
CA LEU A 37 -5.21 -2.29 -11.76
C LEU A 37 -4.88 -1.64 -13.11
N PRO A 38 -5.18 -0.34 -13.27
CA PRO A 38 -4.81 0.37 -14.48
C PRO A 38 -3.28 0.40 -14.63
N ASN A 39 -2.75 -0.11 -15.75
CA ASN A 39 -1.32 -0.02 -16.10
C ASN A 39 -0.84 1.42 -16.40
N SER A 40 -1.68 2.43 -16.18
CA SER A 40 -1.32 3.85 -16.22
C SER A 40 -0.67 4.33 -14.92
N GLU A 41 -0.65 3.51 -13.87
CA GLU A 41 0.01 3.84 -12.60
C GLU A 41 1.52 3.61 -12.68
N PRO A 42 2.32 4.42 -11.95
CA PRO A 42 3.76 4.21 -11.87
C PRO A 42 4.10 2.85 -11.29
N THR A 43 5.23 2.27 -11.71
CA THR A 43 5.71 0.99 -11.17
C THR A 43 5.87 1.08 -9.66
N PRO A 44 5.26 0.16 -8.88
CA PRO A 44 5.34 0.20 -7.43
C PRO A 44 6.73 -0.21 -6.94
N ASP A 45 7.19 0.44 -5.88
CA ASP A 45 8.38 0.02 -5.16
C ASP A 45 8.05 -1.19 -4.27
N VAL A 46 8.73 -2.31 -4.53
CA VAL A 46 8.47 -3.59 -3.88
C VAL A 46 9.74 -4.26 -3.40
N GLN A 47 9.62 -4.99 -2.30
CA GLN A 47 10.68 -5.80 -1.72
C GLN A 47 10.28 -7.27 -1.62
N ARG A 48 11.26 -8.16 -1.70
CA ARG A 48 11.03 -9.59 -1.50
C ARG A 48 10.90 -9.86 -0.01
N HIS A 49 9.81 -10.47 0.40
CA HIS A 49 9.54 -10.84 1.78
C HIS A 49 9.27 -12.34 1.89
N THR A 50 9.86 -12.98 2.90
CA THR A 50 9.60 -14.37 3.25
C THR A 50 8.79 -14.40 4.54
N SER A 51 7.68 -15.12 4.52
CA SER A 51 6.79 -15.29 5.66
C SER A 51 6.43 -16.77 5.85
N GLU A 52 5.70 -17.08 6.93
CA GLU A 52 5.15 -18.41 7.17
C GLU A 52 4.16 -18.86 6.07
N LEU A 53 3.57 -17.90 5.33
CA LEU A 53 2.67 -18.16 4.20
C LEU A 53 3.43 -18.37 2.87
N GLY A 54 4.75 -18.23 2.88
CA GLY A 54 5.61 -18.36 1.71
C GLY A 54 6.36 -17.08 1.34
N GLN A 55 6.98 -17.10 0.15
CA GLN A 55 7.76 -15.98 -0.39
C GLN A 55 6.92 -15.18 -1.38
N GLY A 56 7.01 -13.84 -1.29
CA GLY A 56 6.30 -12.94 -2.18
C GLY A 56 6.97 -11.58 -2.30
N TRP A 57 6.50 -10.78 -3.26
CA TRP A 57 6.82 -9.36 -3.33
C TRP A 57 5.76 -8.60 -2.55
N VAL A 58 6.20 -7.64 -1.74
CA VAL A 58 5.34 -6.74 -0.96
C VAL A 58 5.78 -5.31 -1.21
N THR A 59 4.85 -4.36 -1.18
CA THR A 59 5.19 -2.94 -1.23
C THR A 59 6.05 -2.56 -0.02
N THR A 60 6.99 -1.64 -0.23
CA THR A 60 7.70 -1.01 0.88
C THR A 60 6.74 -0.18 1.73
N VAL A 61 7.16 0.20 2.93
CA VAL A 61 6.29 0.99 3.82
C VAL A 61 6.04 2.38 3.21
N GLU A 62 7.03 2.95 2.54
CA GLU A 62 6.94 4.21 1.81
C GLU A 62 5.96 4.12 0.64
N GLN A 63 6.04 3.06 -0.15
CA GLN A 63 5.06 2.80 -1.22
C GLN A 63 3.66 2.66 -0.65
N THR A 64 3.51 1.91 0.44
CA THR A 64 2.22 1.69 1.10
C THR A 64 1.61 3.00 1.59
N VAL A 65 2.41 3.87 2.22
CA VAL A 65 1.96 5.22 2.64
C VAL A 65 1.49 6.02 1.43
N LEU A 66 2.26 6.04 0.33
CA LEU A 66 1.88 6.77 -0.87
C LEU A 66 0.60 6.24 -1.53
N ASP A 67 0.40 4.92 -1.53
CA ASP A 67 -0.80 4.29 -2.08
C ASP A 67 -2.04 4.69 -1.26
N LEU A 68 -1.97 4.59 0.06
CA LEU A 68 -3.06 4.93 0.98
C LEU A 68 -3.53 6.38 0.84
N VAL A 69 -2.60 7.33 0.66
CA VAL A 69 -2.95 8.77 0.53
C VAL A 69 -3.28 9.21 -0.88
N THR A 70 -2.88 8.45 -1.89
CA THR A 70 -3.20 8.77 -3.30
C THR A 70 -4.57 8.24 -3.68
N LEU A 71 -4.93 7.05 -3.21
CA LEU A 71 -6.20 6.39 -3.54
C LEU A 71 -6.96 5.95 -2.26
N PRO A 72 -7.26 6.88 -1.32
CA PRO A 72 -7.87 6.51 -0.04
C PRO A 72 -9.26 5.86 -0.18
N GLU A 73 -9.96 6.12 -1.28
CA GLU A 73 -11.30 5.59 -1.56
C GLU A 73 -11.29 4.15 -2.11
N LEU A 74 -10.14 3.60 -2.51
CA LEU A 74 -10.08 2.30 -3.20
C LEU A 74 -10.62 1.15 -2.33
N GLY A 75 -10.46 1.25 -1.01
CA GLY A 75 -11.01 0.31 -0.03
C GLY A 75 -12.36 0.70 0.56
N GLY A 76 -12.97 1.82 0.13
CA GLY A 76 -14.21 2.36 0.69
C GLY A 76 -14.11 2.85 2.15
N LEU A 77 -12.88 2.99 2.67
CA LEU A 77 -12.57 3.35 4.06
C LEU A 77 -11.52 4.48 4.10
N PRO A 78 -11.84 5.67 3.58
CA PRO A 78 -10.84 6.71 3.34
C PRO A 78 -10.24 7.32 4.62
N GLU A 79 -11.00 7.37 5.72
CA GLU A 79 -10.47 7.85 7.00
C GLU A 79 -9.49 6.84 7.61
N GLN A 80 -9.80 5.54 7.52
CA GLN A 80 -8.90 4.49 7.99
C GLN A 80 -7.62 4.43 7.16
N ALA A 81 -7.72 4.63 5.85
CA ALA A 81 -6.56 4.73 4.97
C ALA A 81 -5.64 5.89 5.38
N ARG A 82 -6.21 7.07 5.68
CA ARG A 82 -5.45 8.22 6.19
C ARG A 82 -4.82 7.96 7.55
N ALA A 83 -5.58 7.44 8.51
CA ALA A 83 -5.08 7.11 9.84
C ALA A 83 -3.92 6.10 9.79
N ALA A 84 -4.07 5.04 8.99
CA ALA A 84 -3.01 4.05 8.78
C ALA A 84 -1.76 4.67 8.13
N ALA A 85 -1.93 5.58 7.16
CA ALA A 85 -0.81 6.28 6.55
C ALA A 85 -0.03 7.13 7.58
N HIS A 86 -0.73 7.83 8.49
CA HIS A 86 -0.10 8.57 9.58
C HIS A 86 0.68 7.66 10.53
N ASP A 87 0.07 6.55 10.99
CA ASP A 87 0.71 5.60 11.90
C ASP A 87 1.98 4.96 11.31
N LEU A 88 2.05 4.85 9.98
CA LEU A 88 3.19 4.29 9.27
C LEU A 88 4.32 5.29 9.01
N LEU A 89 4.10 6.60 9.14
CA LEU A 89 5.11 7.63 8.85
C LEU A 89 6.40 7.45 9.66
N ASP A 90 6.28 7.08 10.94
CA ASP A 90 7.42 6.87 11.83
C ASP A 90 8.31 5.69 11.41
N ARG A 91 7.80 4.82 10.53
CA ARG A 91 8.51 3.65 10.02
C ARG A 91 9.17 3.90 8.66
N CYS A 92 8.86 5.02 8.00
CA CYS A 92 9.41 5.34 6.69
C CYS A 92 10.84 5.87 6.79
N ASP A 93 11.70 5.47 5.86
CA ASP A 93 12.85 6.28 5.48
C ASP A 93 12.32 7.53 4.76
N ARG A 94 12.47 8.68 5.43
CA ARG A 94 11.96 9.96 4.94
C ARG A 94 12.49 10.33 3.56
N ARG A 95 13.78 10.07 3.32
CA ARG A 95 14.42 10.40 2.04
C ARG A 95 13.83 9.53 0.92
N LEU A 96 13.67 8.24 1.17
CA LEU A 96 13.08 7.32 0.20
C LEU A 96 11.62 7.67 -0.09
N LEU A 97 10.84 8.03 0.94
CA LEU A 97 9.45 8.47 0.78
C LEU A 97 9.34 9.72 -0.12
N ASP A 98 10.20 10.71 0.09
CA ASP A 98 10.24 11.93 -0.73
C ASP A 98 10.69 11.62 -2.18
N GLU A 99 11.70 10.75 -2.36
CA GLU A 99 12.18 10.31 -3.68
C GLU A 99 11.08 9.58 -4.47
N LEU A 100 10.37 8.65 -3.82
CA LEU A 100 9.25 7.93 -4.43
C LEU A 100 8.09 8.87 -4.77
N ALA A 101 7.74 9.80 -3.87
CA ALA A 101 6.69 10.79 -4.13
C ALA A 101 7.01 11.65 -5.34
N VAL A 102 8.28 12.03 -5.53
CA VAL A 102 8.72 12.77 -6.72
C VAL A 102 8.67 11.90 -7.96
N GLY A 103 9.27 10.71 -7.92
CA GLY A 103 9.32 9.79 -9.06
C GLY A 103 7.94 9.39 -9.57
N GLN A 104 6.98 9.23 -8.65
CA GLN A 104 5.60 8.81 -8.94
C GLN A 104 4.62 9.98 -9.11
N ARG A 105 5.10 11.24 -9.00
CA ARG A 105 4.28 12.45 -9.10
C ARG A 105 3.15 12.54 -8.06
N ARG A 106 3.42 12.06 -6.84
CA ARG A 106 2.50 12.00 -5.70
C ARG A 106 2.85 13.00 -4.59
N GLN A 107 3.71 13.99 -4.86
CA GLN A 107 4.17 14.97 -3.86
C GLN A 107 3.03 15.74 -3.20
N ALA A 108 1.99 16.11 -3.95
CA ALA A 108 0.85 16.84 -3.40
C ALA A 108 0.06 15.99 -2.38
N SER A 109 -0.06 14.69 -2.61
CA SER A 109 -0.72 13.77 -1.68
C SER A 109 0.11 13.57 -0.41
N LEU A 110 1.43 13.42 -0.56
CA LEU A 110 2.34 13.35 0.58
C LEU A 110 2.34 14.65 1.39
N ALA A 111 2.35 15.83 0.75
CA ALA A 111 2.31 17.11 1.45
C ALA A 111 1.06 17.25 2.33
N ARG A 112 -0.12 16.90 1.81
CA ARG A 112 -1.38 16.94 2.58
C ARG A 112 -1.37 16.01 3.78
N LEU A 113 -0.77 14.82 3.66
CA LEU A 113 -0.61 13.90 4.79
C LEU A 113 0.22 14.56 5.91
N LEU A 114 1.29 15.27 5.56
CA LEU A 114 2.21 15.85 6.54
C LEU A 114 1.68 17.13 7.18
N GLU A 115 0.86 17.88 6.46
CA GLU A 115 0.16 19.06 6.99
C GLU A 115 -0.94 18.70 8.01
N ALA A 116 -1.44 17.47 7.95
CA ALA A 116 -2.51 16.96 8.82
C ALA A 116 -2.01 16.22 10.07
N ALA A 117 -0.69 16.10 10.26
CA ALA A 117 -0.05 15.44 11.40
C ALA A 117 0.26 16.43 12.53
#